data_AF-A0A920V816-F1
#
_entry.id   AF-A0A920V816-F1
#
_cell.length_a   1.000
_cell.length_b   1.000
_cell.length_c   1.000
_cell.angle_alpha   90.00
_cell.angle_beta   90.00
_cell.angle_gamma   90.00
#
_symmetry.space_group_name_H-M   'P 1'
#
loop_
_entity.id
_entity.type
_entity.pdbx_description
1 polymer ?
#
loop_
_entity_poly.entity_id
_entity_poly.type
_entity_poly.pdbx_seq_one_letter_code
_entity_poly.pdbx_strand_id
1 'polypeptide(L)'
;MTSVEIIIQSSYVIAAIAFVIGLKRMSSPTTARAGILLAGAGMLLATVVTFFYPGLENFLLIGAGLFLGSFKFLESRLKKLR
;
A
#
# COMPACT_ATOMS: atom_id res chain seq x y z
N MET A 1 -11.78 13.16 -19.63
CA MET A 1 -10.87 12.69 -18.59
C MET A 1 -10.62 13.85 -17.65
N THR A 2 -11.00 13.72 -16.38
CA THR A 2 -10.75 14.76 -15.38
C THR A 2 -9.27 14.74 -14.95
N SER A 3 -8.74 15.88 -14.47
CA SER A 3 -7.36 15.94 -13.94
C SER A 3 -7.13 14.94 -12.80
N VAL A 4 -8.19 14.58 -12.07
CA VAL A 4 -8.16 13.60 -10.97
C VAL A 4 -7.96 12.17 -11.50
N GLU A 5 -8.65 11.77 -12.56
CA GLU A 5 -8.46 10.46 -13.19
C GLU A 5 -7.01 10.25 -13.68
N ILE A 6 -6.40 11.30 -14.25
CA ILE A 6 -5.01 11.25 -14.72
C ILE A 6 -4.05 11.02 -13.55
N ILE A 7 -4.27 11.67 -12.41
CA ILE A 7 -3.46 11.50 -11.20
C ILE A 7 -3.60 10.07 -10.65
N ILE A 8 -4.82 9.54 -10.60
CA ILE A 8 -5.10 8.18 -10.11
C ILE A 8 -4.42 7.13 -11.01
N GLN A 9 -4.59 7.24 -12.33
CA GLN A 9 -3.99 6.31 -13.28
C GLN A 9 -2.46 6.37 -13.23
N SER A 10 -1.89 7.57 -13.18
CA SER A 10 -0.44 7.75 -13.07
C SER A 10 0.10 7.15 -11.77
N SER A 11 -0.61 7.34 -10.66
CA SER A 11 -0.27 6.74 -9.36
C SER A 11 -0.29 5.22 -9.41
N TYR A 12 -1.28 4.60 -10.08
CA TYR A 12 -1.33 3.14 -10.22
C TYR A 12 -0.14 2.60 -11.01
N VAL A 13 0.29 3.29 -12.07
CA VAL A 13 1.50 2.91 -12.82
C VAL A 13 2.74 3.02 -11.93
N ILE A 14 2.89 4.11 -11.19
CA ILE A 14 4.02 4.31 -10.28
C ILE A 14 4.04 3.23 -9.18
N ALA A 15 2.89 2.95 -8.57
CA ALA A 15 2.75 1.90 -7.56
C ALA A 15 3.08 0.51 -8.14
N ALA A 16 2.59 0.19 -9.34
CA ALA A 16 2.90 -1.07 -10.01
C ALA A 16 4.40 -1.23 -10.28
N ILE A 17 5.07 -0.18 -10.78
CA ILE A 17 6.52 -0.17 -10.98
C ILE A 17 7.25 -0.38 -9.65
N ALA A 18 6.82 0.31 -8.59
CA ALA A 18 7.39 0.15 -7.26
C ALA A 18 7.23 -1.31 -6.76
N PHE A 19 6.07 -1.94 -6.94
CA PHE A 19 5.86 -3.34 -6.58
C PHE A 19 6.76 -4.28 -7.37
N VAL A 20 6.88 -4.11 -8.69
CA VAL A 20 7.75 -4.95 -9.53
C VAL A 20 9.21 -4.86 -9.09
N ILE A 21 9.70 -3.63 -8.86
CA ILE A 21 11.08 -3.41 -8.37
C ILE A 21 11.24 -3.99 -6.97
N GLY A 22 10.26 -3.79 -6.09
CA GLY A 22 10.24 -4.32 -4.73
C GLY A 22 10.37 -5.83 -4.72
N LEU A 23 9.53 -6.53 -5.49
CA LEU A 23 9.56 -7.99 -5.62
C LEU A 23 10.88 -8.49 -6.19
N LYS A 24 11.42 -7.84 -7.23
CA LYS A 24 12.74 -8.18 -7.80
C LYS A 24 13.86 -8.07 -6.76
N ARG A 25 13.83 -7.05 -5.90
CA ARG A 25 14.84 -6.86 -4.84
C ARG A 25 14.68 -7.85 -3.68
N MET A 26 13.51 -8.43 -3.49
CA MET A 26 13.26 -9.49 -2.51
C MET A 26 13.85 -10.85 -2.93
N SER A 27 14.18 -11.04 -4.22
CA SER A 27 14.81 -12.27 -4.73
C SER A 27 16.29 -12.44 -4.34
N SER A 28 16.93 -11.42 -3.74
CA SER A 28 18.30 -11.50 -3.22
C SER A 28 18.36 -11.17 -1.73
N PRO A 29 19.02 -11.98 -0.88
CA PRO A 29 19.09 -11.76 0.56
C PRO A 29 19.66 -10.40 0.97
N THR A 30 20.63 -9.89 0.20
CA THR A 30 21.32 -8.63 0.50
C THR A 30 20.43 -7.41 0.25
N THR A 31 19.45 -7.51 -0.67
CA THR A 31 18.54 -6.41 -1.03
C THR A 31 17.12 -6.59 -0.53
N ALA A 32 16.81 -7.71 0.12
CA ALA A 32 15.45 -8.05 0.51
C ALA A 32 14.79 -7.02 1.45
N ARG A 33 15.54 -6.50 2.42
CA ARG A 33 15.04 -5.46 3.34
C ARG A 33 14.66 -4.18 2.61
N ALA A 34 15.46 -3.76 1.64
CA ALA A 34 15.16 -2.56 0.87
C ALA A 34 14.02 -2.79 -0.13
N GLY A 35 13.87 -4.02 -0.65
CA GLY A 35 12.75 -4.41 -1.51
C GLY A 35 11.40 -4.30 -0.80
N ILE A 36 11.29 -4.84 0.41
CA ILE A 36 10.03 -4.78 1.18
C ILE A 36 9.67 -3.35 1.61
N LEU A 37 10.65 -2.50 1.93
CA LEU A 37 10.42 -1.10 2.24
C LEU A 37 9.87 -0.34 1.03
N LEU A 38 10.42 -0.59 -0.16
CA LEU A 38 9.96 0.04 -1.40
C LEU A 38 8.55 -0.42 -1.79
N ALA A 39 8.25 -1.71 -1.64
CA ALA A 39 6.90 -2.24 -1.83
C ALA A 39 5.90 -1.66 -0.80
N GLY A 40 6.29 -1.55 0.47
CA GLY A 40 5.47 -0.93 1.51
C GLY A 40 5.16 0.54 1.23
N ALA A 41 6.14 1.31 0.76
CA ALA A 41 5.93 2.69 0.35
C ALA A 41 4.96 2.79 -0.85
N GLY A 42 5.09 1.91 -1.84
CA GLY A 42 4.15 1.81 -2.96
C GLY A 42 2.72 1.51 -2.51
N MET A 43 2.55 0.60 -1.54
CA MET A 43 1.24 0.28 -0.97
C MET A 43 0.61 1.48 -0.28
N LEU A 44 1.37 2.22 0.55
CA LEU A 44 0.86 3.40 1.23
C LEU A 44 0.43 4.50 0.25
N LEU A 45 1.25 4.76 -0.78
CA LEU A 45 0.94 5.74 -1.82
C LEU A 45 -0.37 5.36 -2.54
N ALA A 46 -0.50 4.11 -2.97
CA ALA A 46 -1.70 3.63 -3.63
C ALA A 46 -2.95 3.80 -2.76
N THR A 47 -2.89 3.40 -1.48
CA THR A 47 -4.02 3.56 -0.55
C THR A 47 -4.42 5.02 -0.37
N VAL A 48 -3.46 5.94 -0.23
CA VAL A 48 -3.74 7.38 -0.09
C VAL A 48 -4.40 7.93 -1.35
N VAL A 49 -3.90 7.57 -2.54
CA VAL A 49 -4.48 8.05 -3.81
C VAL A 49 -5.89 7.50 -4.05
N THR A 50 -6.18 6.26 -3.61
CA THR A 50 -7.53 5.68 -3.70
C THR A 50 -8.58 6.50 -2.93
N PHE A 51 -8.21 7.23 -1.86
CA PHE A 51 -9.17 8.11 -1.18
C PHE A 51 -9.65 9.29 -2.03
N PHE A 52 -8.90 9.68 -3.07
CA PHE A 52 -9.29 10.73 -4.02
C PHE A 52 -10.10 10.19 -5.20
N TYR A 53 -10.43 8.89 -5.21
CA TYR A 53 -11.21 8.29 -6.28
C TYR A 53 -12.65 8.84 -6.31
N PRO A 54 -13.12 9.37 -7.45
CA PRO A 54 -14.48 9.91 -7.55
C PRO A 54 -15.51 8.79 -7.37
N GLY A 55 -16.47 8.99 -6.47
CA GLY A 55 -17.49 7.98 -6.14
C GLY A 55 -17.07 7.01 -5.03
N LEU A 56 -16.01 7.31 -4.28
CA LEU A 56 -15.72 6.58 -3.04
C LEU A 56 -16.80 6.89 -1.99
N GLU A 57 -17.62 5.90 -1.68
CA GLU A 57 -18.65 5.97 -0.64
C GLU A 57 -18.24 5.13 0.58
N ASN A 58 -18.94 5.31 1.70
CA ASN A 58 -18.75 4.50 2.92
C ASN A 58 -17.36 4.62 3.57
N PHE A 59 -16.84 5.84 3.71
CA PHE A 59 -15.58 6.13 4.42
C PHE A 59 -15.49 5.50 5.82
N LEU A 60 -16.62 5.37 6.52
CA LEU A 60 -16.72 4.69 7.81
C LEU A 60 -16.31 3.22 7.74
N LEU A 61 -16.81 2.47 6.75
CA LEU A 61 -16.48 1.06 6.57
C LEU A 61 -15.04 0.87 6.10
N ILE A 62 -14.57 1.75 5.21
CA ILE A 62 -13.18 1.74 4.73
C ILE A 62 -12.22 1.98 5.91
N GLY A 63 -12.49 3.01 6.72
CA GLY A 63 -11.71 3.34 7.91
C GLY A 63 -11.73 2.21 8.95
N ALA A 64 -12.90 1.64 9.23
CA ALA A 64 -13.03 0.50 10.13
C ALA A 64 -12.25 -0.73 9.64
N GLY A 65 -12.30 -1.04 8.34
CA GLY A 65 -11.54 -2.12 7.72
C GLY A 65 -10.02 -1.92 7.83
N LEU A 66 -9.54 -0.72 7.51
CA LEU A 66 -8.13 -0.35 7.66
C LEU A 66 -7.66 -0.46 9.11
N PHE A 67 -8.49 0.01 10.04
CA PHE A 67 -8.18 -0.04 11.47
C PHE A 67 -8.11 -1.47 11.99
N LEU A 68 -9.13 -2.29 11.72
CA LEU A 68 -9.17 -3.69 12.15
C LEU A 68 -8.02 -4.51 11.56
N GLY A 69 -7.70 -4.30 10.28
CA GLY A 69 -6.57 -4.95 9.62
C GLY A 69 -5.23 -4.54 10.26
N SER A 70 -5.02 -3.25 10.48
CA SER A 70 -3.80 -2.72 11.12
C SER A 70 -3.67 -3.22 12.56
N PHE A 71 -4.76 -3.28 13.30
CA PHE A 71 -4.81 -3.78 14.67
C PHE A 71 -4.42 -5.27 14.75
N LYS A 72 -5.03 -6.11 13.90
CA LYS A 72 -4.69 -7.55 13.76
C LYS A 72 -3.21 -7.75 13.39
N PHE A 73 -2.69 -6.93 12.49
CA PHE A 73 -1.28 -6.98 12.11
C PHE A 73 -0.36 -6.67 13.30
N LEU A 74 -0.66 -5.63 14.06
CA LEU A 74 0.11 -5.26 15.25
C LEU A 74 0.05 -6.34 16.33
N GLU A 75 -1.12 -6.94 16.57
CA GLU A 75 -1.28 -8.07 17.50
C GLU A 75 -0.37 -9.25 17.11
N SER A 76 -0.29 -9.57 15.81
CA SER A 76 0.62 -10.60 15.28
C SER A 76 2.09 -10.30 15.56
N ARG A 77 2.49 -9.02 15.47
CA ARG A 77 3.86 -8.59 15.81
C ARG A 77 4.16 -8.72 17.29
N LEU A 78 3.19 -8.45 18.16
CA LEU A 78 3.34 -8.55 19.62
C LEU A 78 3.42 -10.02 20.08
N LYS A 79 2.64 -10.93 19.48
CA LYS A 79 2.71 -12.36 19.81
C LYS A 79 4.05 -12.99 19.44
N LYS A 80 4.75 -12.45 18.44
CA LYS A 80 6.09 -12.91 18.06
C LYS A 80 7.20 -12.52 19.06
N LEU A 81 6.89 -11.62 20.00
CA LEU A 81 7.79 -11.18 21.08
C LEU A 81 7.53 -11.91 22.42
N ARG A 82 6.51 -12.78 22.48
CA ARG A 82 6.28 -13.75 23.55
C ARG A 82 6.71 -15.12 23.09
#